data_AF-A0A949J110-F1
#
_entry.id   AF-A0A949J110-F1
#
_cell.length_a   1.000
_cell.length_b   1.000
_cell.length_c   1.000
_cell.angle_alpha   90.00
_cell.angle_beta   90.00
_cell.angle_gamma   90.00
#
_symmetry.space_group_name_H-M   'P 1'
#
loop_
_entity.id
_entity.type
_entity.pdbx_description
1 polymer ?
#
loop_
_entity_poly.entity_id
_entity_poly.type
_entity_poly.pdbx_seq_one_letter_code
_entity_poly.pdbx_strand_id
1 'polypeptide(L)'
;MSSKNPYSQAAGAYVKMATATDQRTLEATVLLQSAQKLEELAQRLRDGEKVRLEEIGETLNHNQKLWQLFVSDMDNPGHPLPQELRNNVASLAFFVFKRTQEILVDTTPEKFQVLININRCIAAGLMKKPETAAAAPKQVPEARMAADSMA
;
A
#
# COMPACT_ATOMS: atom_id res chain seq x y z
N MET A 1 18.85 -33.23 21.59
CA MET A 1 19.18 -31.90 21.02
C MET A 1 18.75 -31.91 19.55
N SER A 2 17.58 -31.36 19.23
CA SER A 2 17.09 -31.33 17.85
C SER A 2 17.87 -30.29 17.04
N SER A 3 18.62 -30.78 16.06
CA SER A 3 19.24 -29.97 15.01
C SER A 3 18.17 -29.22 14.23
N LYS A 4 18.06 -27.90 14.47
CA LYS A 4 17.23 -27.01 13.65
C LYS A 4 17.92 -26.86 12.30
N ASN A 5 17.42 -27.57 11.29
CA ASN A 5 17.93 -27.49 9.92
C ASN A 5 17.75 -26.06 9.37
N PRO A 6 18.83 -25.29 9.13
CA PRO A 6 18.76 -23.88 8.74
C PRO A 6 18.12 -23.65 7.36
N TYR A 7 18.12 -24.67 6.48
CA TYR A 7 17.51 -24.58 5.15
C TYR A 7 15.97 -24.49 5.21
N SER A 8 15.34 -25.07 6.23
CA SER A 8 13.87 -25.02 6.39
C SER A 8 13.36 -23.64 6.81
N GLN A 9 14.15 -22.89 7.58
CA GLN A 9 13.81 -21.51 7.97
C GLN A 9 13.97 -20.52 6.82
N ALA A 10 15.00 -20.71 5.99
CA ALA A 10 15.19 -19.89 4.79
C ALA A 10 14.04 -20.09 3.80
N ALA A 11 13.65 -21.34 3.50
CA ALA A 11 12.54 -21.64 2.59
C ALA A 11 11.20 -21.00 3.04
N GLY A 12 10.89 -21.07 4.35
CA GLY A 12 9.69 -20.43 4.90
C GLY A 12 9.71 -18.90 4.82
N ALA A 13 10.88 -18.26 4.94
CA ALA A 13 11.01 -16.82 4.77
C ALA A 13 10.79 -16.37 3.32
N TYR A 14 11.34 -17.10 2.34
CA TYR A 14 11.11 -16.80 0.92
C TYR A 14 9.63 -16.89 0.53
N VAL A 15 8.92 -17.92 0.97
CA VAL A 15 7.48 -18.07 0.69
C VAL A 15 6.65 -16.94 1.30
N LYS A 16 6.96 -16.53 2.54
CA LYS A 16 6.31 -15.37 3.19
C LYS A 16 6.58 -14.05 2.46
N MET A 17 7.80 -13.86 1.95
CA MET A 17 8.14 -12.66 1.19
C MET A 17 7.50 -12.63 -0.19
N ALA A 18 7.44 -13.78 -0.89
CA ALA A 18 6.77 -13.91 -2.18
C ALA A 18 5.26 -13.59 -2.03
N THR A 19 4.58 -14.26 -1.10
CA THR A 19 3.15 -14.02 -0.82
C THR A 19 2.85 -12.57 -0.42
N ALA A 20 3.70 -11.93 0.38
CA ALA A 20 3.54 -10.51 0.72
C ALA A 20 3.77 -9.57 -0.48
N THR A 21 4.68 -9.92 -1.39
CA THR A 21 4.91 -9.16 -2.63
C THR A 21 3.71 -9.29 -3.57
N ASP A 22 3.15 -10.49 -3.68
CA ASP A 22 1.96 -10.76 -4.49
C ASP A 22 0.76 -9.97 -3.96
N GLN A 23 0.57 -9.96 -2.64
CA GLN A 23 -0.50 -9.20 -1.98
C GLN A 23 -0.37 -7.69 -2.22
N ARG A 24 0.81 -7.10 -2.01
CA ARG A 24 1.04 -5.66 -2.26
C ARG A 24 0.82 -5.27 -3.71
N THR A 25 1.22 -6.15 -4.64
CA THR A 25 1.03 -5.92 -6.07
C THR A 25 -0.44 -5.97 -6.45
N LEU A 26 -1.20 -6.90 -5.86
CA LEU A 26 -2.65 -6.99 -6.04
C LEU A 26 -3.34 -5.72 -5.52
N GLU A 27 -3.02 -5.29 -4.30
CA GLU A 27 -3.57 -4.07 -3.67
C GLU A 27 -3.28 -2.82 -4.51
N ALA A 28 -2.05 -2.68 -5.00
CA ALA A 28 -1.68 -1.58 -5.89
C ALA A 28 -2.49 -1.60 -7.20
N THR A 29 -2.69 -2.79 -7.77
CA THR A 29 -3.45 -2.95 -9.03
C THR A 29 -4.90 -2.53 -8.86
N VAL A 30 -5.58 -2.97 -7.80
CA VAL A 30 -6.98 -2.59 -7.56
C VAL A 30 -7.14 -1.10 -7.25
N LEU A 31 -6.15 -0.48 -6.59
CA LEU A 31 -6.10 0.97 -6.40
C LEU A 31 -6.00 1.73 -7.73
N LEU A 32 -5.15 1.27 -8.65
CA LEU A 32 -5.02 1.88 -9.98
C LEU A 32 -6.30 1.71 -10.81
N GLN A 33 -6.95 0.54 -10.74
CA GLN A 33 -8.24 0.32 -11.40
C GLN A 33 -9.32 1.26 -10.86
N SER A 34 -9.38 1.45 -9.53
CA SER A 34 -10.29 2.42 -8.92
C SER A 34 -9.98 3.85 -9.38
N ALA A 35 -8.70 4.24 -9.41
CA ALA A 35 -8.26 5.54 -9.90
C ALA A 35 -8.64 5.78 -11.37
N GLN A 36 -8.52 4.75 -12.22
CA GLN A 36 -8.92 4.83 -13.62
C GLN A 36 -10.43 5.06 -13.76
N LYS A 37 -11.27 4.30 -13.04
CA LYS A 37 -12.73 4.49 -13.06
C LYS A 37 -13.15 5.88 -12.62
N LEU A 38 -12.52 6.41 -11.57
CA LEU A 38 -12.77 7.77 -11.09
C LEU A 38 -12.34 8.82 -12.13
N GLU A 39 -11.21 8.62 -12.81
CA GLU A 39 -10.71 9.51 -13.87
C GLU A 39 -11.65 9.52 -15.08
N GLU A 40 -12.08 8.35 -15.54
CA GLU A 40 -13.01 8.21 -16.67
C GLU A 40 -14.34 8.92 -16.39
N LEU A 41 -14.90 8.71 -15.19
CA LEU A 41 -16.11 9.40 -14.75
C LEU A 41 -15.90 10.92 -14.68
N ALA A 42 -14.80 11.36 -14.07
CA ALA A 42 -14.49 12.78 -13.95
C ALA A 42 -14.30 13.43 -15.33
N GLN A 43 -13.68 12.74 -16.28
CA GLN A 43 -13.50 13.25 -17.65
C GLN A 43 -14.84 13.41 -18.36
N ARG A 44 -15.72 12.40 -18.30
CA ARG A 44 -17.07 12.49 -18.88
C ARG A 44 -17.87 13.67 -18.33
N LEU A 45 -17.78 13.90 -17.01
CA LEU A 45 -18.39 15.07 -16.37
C LEU A 45 -17.77 16.40 -16.87
N ARG A 46 -16.45 16.47 -17.07
CA ARG A 46 -15.78 17.65 -17.65
C ARG A 46 -16.22 17.92 -19.09
N ASP A 47 -16.46 16.86 -19.86
CA ASP A 47 -16.91 16.94 -21.25
C ASP A 47 -18.41 17.32 -21.36
N GLY A 48 -19.09 17.54 -20.22
CA GLY A 48 -20.49 17.93 -20.15
C GLY A 48 -21.46 16.77 -20.36
N GLU A 49 -20.99 15.53 -20.28
CA GLU A 49 -21.85 14.35 -20.38
C GLU A 49 -22.83 14.31 -19.20
N LYS A 50 -24.10 14.01 -19.49
CA LYS A 50 -25.10 13.76 -18.45
C LYS A 50 -24.94 12.36 -17.89
N VAL A 51 -24.16 12.24 -16.82
CA VAL A 51 -24.01 10.99 -16.08
C VAL A 51 -25.10 10.85 -15.01
N ARG A 52 -25.64 9.64 -14.84
CA ARG A 52 -26.68 9.37 -13.84
C ARG A 52 -26.08 9.37 -12.42
N LEU A 53 -26.85 9.83 -11.44
CA LEU A 53 -26.42 9.85 -10.03
C LEU A 53 -26.13 8.44 -9.50
N GLU A 54 -26.86 7.43 -9.96
CA GLU A 54 -26.62 6.04 -9.58
C GLU A 54 -25.23 5.57 -10.01
N GLU A 55 -24.80 5.93 -11.22
CA GLU A 55 -23.50 5.56 -11.76
C GLU A 55 -22.34 6.27 -11.04
N ILE A 56 -22.53 7.55 -10.70
CA ILE A 56 -21.61 8.30 -9.84
C ILE A 56 -21.50 7.62 -8.47
N GLY A 57 -22.65 7.28 -7.87
CA GLY A 57 -22.72 6.60 -6.58
C GLY A 57 -22.05 5.22 -6.59
N GLU A 58 -22.26 4.42 -7.62
CA GLU A 58 -21.62 3.11 -7.78
C GLU A 58 -20.10 3.23 -7.89
N THR A 59 -19.61 4.19 -8.68
CA THR A 59 -18.17 4.42 -8.85
C THR A 59 -17.52 4.86 -7.53
N LEU A 60 -18.14 5.79 -6.82
CA LEU A 60 -17.65 6.26 -5.52
C LEU A 60 -17.73 5.17 -4.44
N ASN A 61 -18.80 4.38 -4.43
CA ASN A 61 -18.97 3.28 -3.49
C ASN A 61 -17.94 2.16 -3.72
N HIS A 62 -17.58 1.89 -4.98
CA HIS A 62 -16.50 0.96 -5.30
C HIS A 62 -15.17 1.40 -4.68
N ASN A 63 -14.82 2.69 -4.83
CA ASN A 63 -13.65 3.26 -4.18
C ASN A 63 -13.75 3.20 -2.64
N GLN A 64 -14.91 3.55 -2.09
CA GLN A 64 -15.15 3.54 -0.64
C GLN A 64 -14.96 2.14 -0.04
N LYS A 65 -15.49 1.09 -0.69
CA LYS A 65 -15.34 -0.30 -0.24
C LYS A 65 -13.89 -0.77 -0.22
N LEU A 66 -13.08 -0.34 -1.19
CA LEU A 66 -11.64 -0.63 -1.20
C LEU A 66 -10.96 -0.05 0.04
N TRP A 67 -11.28 1.20 0.40
CA TRP A 67 -10.73 1.85 1.58
C TRP A 67 -11.25 1.24 2.89
N GLN A 68 -12.49 0.74 2.94
CA GLN A 68 -13.00 -0.03 4.07
C GLN A 68 -12.21 -1.32 4.29
N LEU A 69 -11.83 -2.02 3.21
CA LEU A 69 -11.02 -3.23 3.31
C LEU A 69 -9.64 -2.94 3.92
N PHE A 70 -8.98 -1.86 3.49
CA PHE A 70 -7.69 -1.46 4.07
C PHE A 70 -7.79 -1.13 5.56
N VAL A 71 -8.79 -0.36 5.99
CA VAL A 71 -8.96 -0.06 7.42
C VAL A 71 -9.22 -1.33 8.21
N SER A 72 -10.07 -2.22 7.68
CA SER A 72 -10.38 -3.50 8.35
C SER A 72 -9.14 -4.37 8.55
N ASP A 73 -8.20 -4.36 7.59
CA ASP A 73 -6.93 -5.07 7.72
C ASP A 73 -5.99 -4.40 8.74
N MET A 74 -5.94 -3.07 8.76
CA MET A 74 -5.13 -2.30 9.72
C MET A 74 -5.61 -2.44 11.17
N ASP A 75 -6.89 -2.76 11.41
CA ASP A 75 -7.43 -2.97 12.75
C ASP A 75 -6.97 -4.28 13.40
N ASN A 76 -6.31 -5.17 12.65
CA ASN A 76 -5.75 -6.41 13.19
C ASN A 76 -4.59 -6.11 14.16
N PRO A 77 -4.67 -6.53 15.46
CA PRO A 77 -3.59 -6.30 16.43
C PRO A 77 -2.25 -6.92 16.03
N GLY A 78 -2.27 -7.98 15.21
CA GLY A 78 -1.08 -8.65 14.68
C GLY A 78 -0.54 -8.06 13.36
N HIS A 79 -1.08 -6.92 12.91
CA HIS A 79 -0.69 -6.33 11.63
C HIS A 79 0.79 -5.91 11.62
N PRO A 80 1.58 -6.26 10.58
CA PRO A 80 3.03 -6.06 10.57
C PRO A 80 3.47 -4.60 10.46
N LEU A 81 2.57 -3.67 10.08
CA LEU A 81 2.91 -2.25 10.02
C LEU A 81 2.93 -1.60 11.42
N PRO A 82 3.86 -0.68 11.69
CA PRO A 82 3.85 0.16 12.89
C PRO A 82 2.53 0.91 13.08
N GLN A 83 2.14 1.14 14.33
CA GLN A 83 0.87 1.81 14.70
C GLN A 83 0.71 3.17 14.00
N GLU A 84 1.78 3.96 13.87
CA GLU A 84 1.74 5.26 13.20
C GLU A 84 1.32 5.14 11.73
N LEU A 85 1.87 4.17 10.99
CA LEU A 85 1.48 3.94 9.60
C LEU A 85 0.02 3.48 9.49
N ARG A 86 -0.44 2.64 10.42
CA ARG A 86 -1.85 2.22 10.47
C ARG A 86 -2.78 3.41 10.71
N ASN A 87 -2.41 4.32 11.62
CA ASN A 87 -3.16 5.54 11.89
C ASN A 87 -3.20 6.48 10.66
N ASN A 88 -2.10 6.57 9.91
CA ASN A 88 -2.05 7.36 8.68
C ASN A 88 -2.98 6.79 7.60
N VAL A 89 -3.00 5.46 7.43
CA VAL A 89 -3.95 4.78 6.52
C VAL A 89 -5.39 5.04 6.93
N ALA A 90 -5.71 4.91 8.22
CA ALA A 90 -7.05 5.21 8.74
C ALA A 90 -7.46 6.65 8.48
N SER A 91 -6.55 7.61 8.70
CA SER A 91 -6.79 9.03 8.45
C SER A 91 -7.09 9.32 6.98
N LEU A 92 -6.36 8.68 6.06
CA LEU A 92 -6.63 8.77 4.62
C LEU A 92 -7.99 8.16 4.27
N ALA A 93 -8.36 7.03 4.85
CA ALA A 93 -9.67 6.41 4.63
C ALA A 93 -10.81 7.34 5.03
N PHE A 94 -10.73 7.98 6.21
CA PHE A 94 -11.72 8.96 6.64
C PHE A 94 -11.81 10.16 5.70
N PHE A 95 -10.67 10.66 5.22
CA PHE A 95 -10.65 11.71 4.20
C PHE A 95 -11.37 11.28 2.92
N VAL A 96 -11.09 10.08 2.42
CA VAL A 96 -11.76 9.51 1.24
C VAL A 96 -13.27 9.43 1.47
N PHE A 97 -13.72 8.93 2.62
CA PHE A 97 -15.15 8.82 2.92
C PHE A 97 -15.83 10.19 2.95
N LYS A 98 -15.20 11.19 3.59
CA LYS A 98 -15.71 12.55 3.61
C LYS A 98 -15.83 13.12 2.19
N ARG A 99 -14.77 12.98 1.38
CA ARG A 99 -14.76 13.47 0.00
C ARG A 99 -15.79 12.75 -0.88
N THR A 100 -16.00 11.45 -0.68
CA THR A 100 -17.08 10.71 -1.34
C THR A 100 -18.44 11.34 -1.06
N GLN A 101 -18.74 11.67 0.21
CA GLN A 101 -20.00 12.34 0.56
C GLN A 101 -20.10 13.74 -0.05
N GLU A 102 -19.01 14.53 -0.05
CA GLU A 102 -18.97 15.86 -0.68
C GLU A 102 -19.29 15.81 -2.19
N ILE A 103 -18.86 14.77 -2.90
CA ILE A 103 -19.14 14.58 -4.33
C ILE A 103 -20.60 14.15 -4.55
N LEU A 104 -21.15 13.29 -3.70
CA LEU A 104 -22.54 12.85 -3.80
C LEU A 104 -23.54 13.99 -3.56
N VAL A 105 -23.21 14.91 -2.65
CA VAL A 105 -24.03 16.09 -2.36
C VAL A 105 -23.95 17.13 -3.48
N ASP A 106 -22.74 17.36 -4.00
CA ASP A 106 -22.48 18.35 -5.04
C ASP A 106 -21.41 17.81 -5.99
N THR A 107 -21.87 17.20 -7.09
CA THR A 107 -20.98 16.52 -8.04
C THR A 107 -20.28 17.53 -8.92
N THR A 108 -18.98 17.67 -8.73
CA THR A 108 -18.10 18.41 -9.65
C THR A 108 -16.88 17.56 -10.00
N PRO A 109 -16.40 17.61 -11.26
CA PRO A 109 -15.31 16.76 -11.72
C PRO A 109 -13.98 17.03 -10.96
N GLU A 110 -13.75 18.24 -10.49
CA GLU A 110 -12.53 18.62 -9.76
C GLU A 110 -12.39 17.89 -8.44
N LYS A 111 -13.51 17.57 -7.78
CA LYS A 111 -13.51 16.91 -6.47
C LYS A 111 -12.98 15.48 -6.55
N PHE A 112 -13.07 14.82 -7.70
CA PHE A 112 -12.53 13.47 -7.93
C PHE A 112 -11.00 13.44 -7.96
N GLN A 113 -10.35 14.55 -8.35
CA GLN A 113 -8.90 14.58 -8.58
C GLN A 113 -8.09 14.15 -7.35
N VAL A 114 -8.53 14.55 -6.16
CA VAL A 114 -7.83 14.17 -4.92
C VAL A 114 -7.93 12.66 -4.66
N LEU A 115 -9.08 12.03 -4.94
CA LEU A 115 -9.26 10.60 -4.76
C LEU A 115 -8.39 9.80 -5.74
N ILE A 116 -8.34 10.25 -7.00
CA ILE A 116 -7.49 9.67 -8.04
C ILE A 116 -6.02 9.75 -7.63
N ASN A 117 -5.57 10.92 -7.18
CA ASN A 117 -4.18 11.14 -6.79
C ASN A 117 -3.78 10.29 -5.59
N ILE A 118 -4.62 10.23 -4.55
CA ILE A 118 -4.35 9.38 -3.39
C ILE A 118 -4.19 7.92 -3.85
N ASN A 119 -5.13 7.40 -4.65
CA ASN A 119 -5.06 6.01 -5.10
C ASN A 119 -3.79 5.73 -5.92
N ARG A 120 -3.41 6.61 -6.85
CA ARG A 120 -2.17 6.49 -7.65
C ARG A 120 -0.91 6.57 -6.78
N CYS A 121 -0.86 7.50 -5.81
CA CYS A 121 0.29 7.66 -4.92
C CYS A 121 0.49 6.44 -4.01
N ILE A 122 -0.59 5.91 -3.43
CA ILE A 122 -0.52 4.71 -2.58
C ILE A 122 -0.14 3.49 -3.42
N ALA A 123 -0.75 3.30 -4.60
CA ALA A 123 -0.37 2.21 -5.50
C ALA A 123 1.11 2.27 -5.89
N ALA A 124 1.62 3.46 -6.24
CA ALA A 124 3.04 3.64 -6.56
C ALA A 124 3.94 3.32 -5.36
N GLY A 125 3.52 3.64 -4.14
CA GLY A 125 4.22 3.27 -2.91
C GLY A 125 4.23 1.76 -2.67
N LEU A 126 3.10 1.08 -2.89
CA LEU A 126 2.96 -0.38 -2.72
C LEU A 126 3.75 -1.18 -3.77
N MET A 127 3.86 -0.66 -5.00
CA MET A 127 4.66 -1.27 -6.07
C MET A 127 6.16 -1.18 -5.84
N LYS A 128 6.62 -0.23 -5.01
CA LYS A 128 8.02 -0.19 -4.61
C LYS A 128 8.29 -1.36 -3.67
N LYS A 129 9.22 -2.23 -4.06
CA LYS A 129 9.75 -3.25 -3.15
C LYS A 129 10.28 -2.53 -1.92
N PRO A 130 9.94 -2.95 -0.69
CA PRO A 130 10.55 -2.39 0.49
C PRO A 130 12.05 -2.64 0.37
N GLU A 131 12.83 -1.60 0.11
CA GLU A 131 14.26 -1.63 0.41
C GLU A 131 14.33 -1.85 1.91
N THR A 132 14.80 -3.03 2.30
CA THR A 132 15.03 -3.37 3.69
C THR A 132 15.88 -2.25 4.29
N ALA A 133 15.29 -1.44 5.18
CA ALA A 133 16.02 -0.63 6.14
C ALA A 133 16.67 -1.59 7.17
N ALA A 134 17.64 -2.38 6.71
CA ALA A 134 18.60 -3.18 7.48
C ALA A 134 19.57 -3.89 6.50
N ALA A 135 20.40 -3.11 5.82
CA ALA A 135 21.75 -3.53 5.44
C ALA A 135 22.67 -2.42 5.99
N ALA A 136 23.54 -2.59 6.99
CA ALA A 136 24.34 -3.76 7.35
C ALA A 136 24.76 -3.69 8.86
N PRO A 137 25.53 -4.67 9.33
CA PRO A 137 26.95 -4.38 9.48
C PRO A 137 27.75 -5.21 8.49
N LYS A 138 28.59 -4.52 7.72
CA LYS A 138 29.72 -5.14 7.03
C LYS A 138 30.55 -5.83 8.11
N GLN A 139 30.70 -7.16 8.05
CA GLN A 139 31.81 -7.78 8.75
C GLN A 139 33.08 -7.21 8.13
N VAL A 140 33.80 -6.40 8.92
CA VAL A 140 35.19 -6.05 8.69
C VAL A 140 36.00 -7.21 9.26
N PRO A 141 36.77 -7.99 8.48
CA PRO A 141 37.87 -8.73 9.06
C PRO A 141 38.97 -7.72 9.38
N GLU A 142 39.07 -7.41 10.66
CA GLU A 142 40.11 -6.59 11.26
C GLU A 142 41.47 -7.24 10.98
N ALA A 143 42.24 -6.62 10.08
CA ALA A 143 43.67 -6.89 9.97
C ALA A 143 44.40 -6.07 11.03
N ARG A 144 44.95 -6.73 12.05
CA ARG A 144 46.15 -6.26 12.77
C ARG A 144 46.83 -7.46 13.43
N MET A 145 47.79 -8.07 12.74
CA MET A 145 49.23 -7.76 12.78
C MET A 145 49.89 -7.94 14.16
N ALA A 146 50.68 -9.03 14.21
CA ALA A 146 52.04 -9.15 14.72
C ALA A 146 52.30 -9.03 16.23
N ALA A 147 52.97 -10.06 16.77
CA ALA A 147 54.30 -9.91 17.35
C ALA A 147 54.98 -11.30 17.50
N ASP A 148 56.22 -11.40 16.98
CA ASP A 148 57.41 -12.02 17.59
C ASP A 148 57.36 -13.49 18.06
N SER A 149 58.40 -14.32 17.99
CA SER A 149 59.79 -14.25 17.54
C SER A 149 60.36 -15.67 17.71
N MET A 150 61.34 -16.05 16.90
CA MET A 150 62.41 -17.04 17.15
C MET A 150 62.10 -18.31 17.99
N ALA A 151 62.09 -19.46 17.32
CA ALA A 151 62.92 -20.65 17.63
C ALA A 151 62.84 -21.66 16.49
#